data_AF-A0A2V7VED9-F1
#
_entry.id   AF-A0A2V7VED9-F1
#
_cell.length_a   1.000
_cell.length_b   1.000
_cell.length_c   1.000
_cell.angle_alpha   90.00
_cell.angle_beta   90.00
_cell.angle_gamma   90.00
#
_symmetry.space_group_name_H-M   'P 1'
#
loop_
_entity.id
_entity.type
_entity.pdbx_description
1 polymer ?
#
loop_
_entity_poly.entity_id
_entity_poly.type
_entity_poly.pdbx_seq_one_letter_code
_entity_poly.pdbx_strand_id
1 'polypeptide(L)'
;MAMAGMALAALAGIAMLVFSIQILIMAFKTSIGWGLGSLLIPFVVLVFVIKNWSETKKPFLYSLACLPVYIIGFVLMAMGGGMSVTPTP
;
A
#
# COMPACT_ATOMS: atom_id res chain seq x y z
N MET A 1 -15.26 17.11 1.15
CA MET A 1 -15.13 15.64 1.24
C MET A 1 -14.03 15.10 0.32
N ALA A 2 -14.03 15.45 -0.98
CA ALA A 2 -13.01 14.98 -1.93
C ALA A 2 -11.55 15.29 -1.52
N MET A 3 -11.24 16.54 -1.11
CA MET A 3 -9.88 16.93 -0.70
C MET A 3 -9.38 16.18 0.54
N ALA A 4 -10.26 15.95 1.52
CA ALA A 4 -9.94 15.18 2.72
C ALA A 4 -9.71 13.71 2.39
N GLY A 5 -10.55 13.12 1.53
CA GLY A 5 -10.38 11.75 1.04
C GLY A 5 -9.06 11.58 0.28
N MET A 6 -8.72 12.52 -0.61
CA MET A 6 -7.44 12.54 -1.32
C MET A 6 -6.25 12.61 -0.38
N ALA A 7 -6.26 13.54 0.59
CA ALA A 7 -5.16 13.67 1.55
C ALA A 7 -4.98 12.39 2.37
N LEU A 8 -6.07 11.80 2.83
CA LEU A 8 -6.05 10.60 3.66
C LEU A 8 -5.60 9.35 2.86
N ALA A 9 -6.07 9.19 1.63
CA ALA A 9 -5.61 8.15 0.71
C ALA A 9 -4.12 8.34 0.34
N ALA A 10 -3.68 9.56 0.08
CA ALA A 10 -2.28 9.85 -0.24
C ALA A 10 -1.36 9.52 0.93
N LEU A 11 -1.69 9.96 2.15
CA LEU A 11 -0.89 9.69 3.35
C LEU A 11 -0.82 8.18 3.64
N ALA A 12 -1.96 7.48 3.58
CA ALA A 12 -1.99 6.03 3.78
C ALA A 12 -1.24 5.26 2.68
N GLY A 13 -1.31 5.73 1.43
CA GLY A 13 -0.58 5.16 0.30
C GLY A 13 0.93 5.33 0.45
N ILE A 14 1.40 6.51 0.86
CA ILE A 14 2.82 6.77 1.16
C ILE A 14 3.28 5.87 2.29
N ALA A 15 2.51 5.73 3.37
CA ALA A 15 2.86 4.84 4.47
C ALA A 15 2.99 3.38 4.01
N MET A 16 2.04 2.88 3.20
CA MET A 16 2.12 1.53 2.63
C MET A 16 3.35 1.35 1.74
N LEU A 17 3.72 2.35 0.93
CA LEU A 17 4.95 2.29 0.12
C LEU A 17 6.20 2.20 1.00
N VAL A 18 6.29 2.99 2.08
CA VAL A 18 7.44 2.94 3.00
C VAL A 18 7.61 1.54 3.59
N PHE A 19 6.53 0.93 4.08
CA PHE A 19 6.60 -0.42 4.63
C PHE A 19 6.88 -1.49 3.56
N SER A 20 6.35 -1.32 2.35
CA SER A 20 6.62 -2.22 1.22
C SER A 20 8.10 -2.16 0.80
N ILE A 21 8.68 -0.96 0.76
CA ILE A 21 10.10 -0.75 0.48
C ILE A 21 10.96 -1.36 1.60
N GLN A 22 10.56 -1.27 2.88
CA GLN A 22 11.28 -1.97 3.95
C GLN A 22 11.35 -3.48 3.72
N ILE A 23 10.24 -4.12 3.34
CA ILE A 23 10.20 -5.54 3.02
C ILE A 23 11.09 -5.84 1.79
N LEU A 24 11.08 -4.96 0.79
CA LEU A 24 11.90 -5.11 -0.40
C LEU A 24 13.41 -5.01 -0.08
N ILE A 25 13.81 -4.08 0.78
CA ILE A 25 15.19 -3.96 1.26
C ILE A 25 15.60 -5.24 2.01
N MET A 26 14.73 -5.77 2.87
CA MET A 26 14.98 -7.06 3.54
C MET A 26 15.14 -8.19 2.52
N ALA A 27 14.32 -8.23 1.47
CA ALA A 27 14.43 -9.22 0.40
C ALA A 27 15.77 -9.15 -0.34
N PHE A 28 16.21 -7.95 -0.73
CA PHE A 28 17.53 -7.74 -1.33
C PHE A 28 18.69 -8.10 -0.40
N LYS A 29 18.56 -7.80 0.90
CA LYS A 29 19.55 -8.18 1.92
C LYS A 29 19.66 -9.70 2.08
N THR A 30 18.56 -10.44 1.92
CA THR A 30 18.58 -11.90 1.94
C THR A 30 19.17 -12.48 0.65
N SER A 31 18.72 -12.03 -0.52
CA SER A 31 19.34 -12.37 -1.81
C SER A 31 18.86 -11.45 -2.94
N ILE A 32 19.69 -11.28 -3.96
CA ILE A 32 19.31 -10.56 -5.18
C ILE A 32 18.09 -11.19 -5.87
N GLY A 33 17.98 -12.53 -5.87
CA GLY A 33 16.85 -13.24 -6.47
C GLY A 33 15.52 -12.94 -5.78
N TRP A 34 15.49 -12.93 -4.45
CA TRP A 34 14.30 -12.52 -3.69
C TRP A 34 13.95 -11.05 -3.91
N GLY A 35 14.95 -10.16 -3.95
CA GLY A 35 14.73 -8.73 -4.23
C GLY A 35 14.11 -8.49 -5.61
N LEU A 36 14.72 -9.04 -6.66
CA LEU A 36 14.22 -8.92 -8.03
C LEU A 36 12.87 -9.62 -8.23
N GLY A 37 12.71 -10.82 -7.66
CA GLY A 37 11.44 -11.54 -7.71
C GLY A 37 10.31 -10.75 -7.04
N SER A 38 10.60 -10.13 -5.89
CA SER A 38 9.65 -9.27 -5.17
C SER A 38 9.29 -7.99 -5.93
N LEU A 39 10.23 -7.43 -6.71
CA LEU A 39 10.02 -6.22 -7.51
C LEU A 39 9.17 -6.52 -8.76
N LEU A 40 9.44 -7.63 -9.44
CA LEU A 40 8.81 -7.98 -10.72
C LEU A 40 7.47 -8.72 -10.52
N ILE A 41 7.34 -9.48 -9.43
CA ILE A 41 6.19 -10.34 -9.19
C ILE A 41 5.65 -10.07 -7.78
N PRO A 42 4.48 -9.42 -7.65
CA PRO A 42 3.93 -9.04 -6.33
C PRO A 42 3.63 -10.27 -5.45
N PHE A 43 3.34 -11.43 -6.05
CA PHE A 43 3.13 -12.67 -5.29
C PHE A 43 4.41 -13.19 -4.60
N VAL A 44 5.59 -12.87 -5.12
CA VAL A 44 6.87 -13.30 -4.51
C VAL A 44 7.10 -12.59 -3.17
N VAL A 45 6.65 -11.34 -3.03
CA VAL A 45 6.67 -10.62 -1.74
C VAL A 45 5.91 -11.41 -0.67
N LEU A 46 4.73 -11.94 -0.99
CA LEU A 46 3.93 -12.70 -0.02
C LEU A 46 4.64 -13.98 0.40
N VAL A 47 5.22 -14.72 -0.54
CA VAL A 47 6.02 -15.91 -0.25
C VAL A 47 7.23 -15.55 0.62
N PHE A 48 7.92 -14.45 0.30
CA PHE A 48 9.06 -13.96 1.08
C PHE A 48 8.67 -13.58 2.51
N VAL A 49 7.55 -12.89 2.69
CA VAL A 49 7.02 -12.50 4.00
C VAL A 49 6.66 -13.72 4.84
N ILE A 50 5.98 -14.71 4.26
CA ILE A 50 5.65 -15.96 4.98
C ILE A 50 6.93 -16.69 5.38
N LYS A 51 7.93 -16.77 4.48
CA LYS A 51 9.20 -17.46 4.74
C LYS A 51 10.07 -16.74 5.78
N ASN A 52 10.07 -15.41 5.76
CA ASN A 52 10.87 -14.55 6.66
C ASN A 52 9.99 -13.80 7.65
N TRP A 53 8.94 -14.46 8.16
CA TRP A 53 7.91 -13.84 8.99
C TRP A 53 8.49 -13.18 10.25
N SER A 54 9.52 -13.78 10.86
CA SER A 54 10.17 -13.24 12.06
C SER A 54 10.62 -11.79 11.90
N GLU A 55 11.20 -11.46 10.73
CA GLU A 55 11.74 -10.14 10.43
C GLU A 55 10.73 -9.23 9.73
N THR A 56 9.90 -9.79 8.85
CA THR A 56 8.98 -9.02 8.00
C THR A 56 7.61 -8.75 8.63
N LYS A 57 7.23 -9.45 9.71
CA LYS A 57 5.91 -9.29 10.35
C LYS A 57 5.60 -7.85 10.76
N LYS A 58 6.58 -7.11 11.27
CA LYS A 58 6.38 -5.73 11.74
C LYS A 58 5.99 -4.81 10.57
N PRO A 59 6.83 -4.63 9.53
CA PRO A 59 6.46 -3.78 8.41
C PRO A 59 5.22 -4.29 7.65
N PHE A 60 5.04 -5.62 7.55
CA PHE A 60 3.86 -6.18 6.88
C PHE A 60 2.55 -5.88 7.63
N LEU A 61 2.52 -6.05 8.96
CA LEU A 61 1.32 -5.73 9.75
C LEU A 61 1.03 -4.22 9.76
N TYR A 62 2.06 -3.37 9.76
CA TYR A 62 1.86 -1.94 9.64
C TYR A 62 1.31 -1.54 8.27
N SER A 63 1.80 -2.13 7.17
CA SER A 63 1.22 -1.88 5.84
C SER A 63 -0.25 -2.34 5.78
N LEU A 64 -0.56 -3.48 6.40
CA LEU A 64 -1.93 -3.99 6.47
C LEU A 64 -2.85 -3.10 7.31
N ALA A 65 -2.34 -2.49 8.39
CA ALA A 65 -3.09 -1.52 9.18
C ALA A 65 -3.38 -0.21 8.41
N CYS A 66 -2.54 0.16 7.45
CA CYS A 66 -2.79 1.29 6.56
C CYS A 66 -3.87 0.99 5.49
N LEU A 67 -4.12 -0.28 5.19
CA LEU A 67 -5.05 -0.69 4.13
C LEU A 67 -6.51 -0.23 4.36
N PRO A 68 -7.12 -0.40 5.55
CA PRO A 68 -8.44 0.16 5.83
C PRO A 68 -8.48 1.69 5.70
N VAL A 69 -7.44 2.38 6.17
CA VAL A 69 -7.35 3.85 6.11
C VAL A 69 -7.31 4.30 4.65
N TYR A 70 -6.51 3.64 3.81
CA TYR A 70 -6.45 3.92 2.38
C TYR A 70 -7.79 3.69 1.68
N ILE A 71 -8.48 2.58 1.98
CA ILE A 71 -9.81 2.27 1.42
C ILE A 71 -10.82 3.34 1.84
N ILE A 72 -10.85 3.74 3.11
CA ILE A 72 -11.74 4.80 3.60
C ILE A 72 -11.46 6.12 2.87
N GLY A 73 -10.19 6.52 2.74
CA GLY A 73 -9.80 7.72 2.00
C GLY A 73 -10.26 7.67 0.53
N PHE A 74 -10.08 6.52 -0.12
CA PHE A 74 -10.47 6.30 -1.51
C PHE A 74 -12.00 6.35 -1.70
N VAL A 75 -12.76 5.71 -0.81
CA VAL A 75 -14.23 5.75 -0.82
C VAL A 75 -14.74 7.18 -0.57
N LEU A 76 -14.17 7.90 0.40
CA LEU A 76 -14.52 9.30 0.66
C LEU A 76 -14.20 10.23 -0.53
N MET A 77 -13.11 9.96 -1.25
CA MET A 77 -12.79 10.65 -2.50
C MET A 77 -13.85 10.36 -3.58
N ALA A 78 -14.19 9.09 -3.80
CA ALA A 78 -15.18 8.68 -4.79
C ALA A 78 -16.57 9.27 -4.50
N MET A 79 -17.00 9.25 -3.22
CA MET A 79 -18.25 9.87 -2.78
C MET A 79 -18.22 11.40 -2.89
N GLY A 80 -17.04 12.02 -2.76
CA GLY A 80 -16.85 13.46 -2.91
C GLY A 80 -16.77 13.95 -4.36
N GLY A 81 -16.41 13.08 -5.31
CA GLY A 81 -16.30 13.38 -6.74
C GLY A 81 -17.62 13.24 -7.52
N GLY A 82 -18.65 12.61 -6.93
CA GLY A 82 -19.95 12.36 -7.57
C GLY A 82 -20.93 13.54 -7.62
N MET A 83 -20.55 14.76 -7.23
CA MET A 83 -21.44 15.94 -7.21
C MET A 83 -20.95 17.14 -8.05
N SER A 84 -20.18 16.93 -9.12
CA SER A 84 -19.82 18.03 -10.04
C SER A 84 -20.04 17.76 -11.53
N VAL A 85 -20.66 16.63 -11.91
CA VAL A 85 -21.23 16.46 -13.26
C VAL A 85 -22.72 16.82 -13.21
N THR A 86 -23.01 18.12 -13.15
CA THR A 86 -24.32 18.59 -13.60
C THR A 86 -24.43 18.28 -15.08
N PRO A 87 -25.50 17.62 -15.57
CA PRO A 87 -25.80 17.64 -16.98
C PRO A 87 -26.08 19.10 -17.33
N THR A 88 -25.16 19.76 -18.04
CA THR A 88 -25.47 21.03 -18.68
C THR A 88 -26.54 20.76 -19.75
N PRO A 89 -27.62 21.56 -19.82
CA PRO A 89 -28.71 21.38 -20.77
C PRO A 89 -28.27 21.51 -22.23
#